data_AF-A0A952TIX8-F1
#
_entry.id   AF-A0A952TIX8-F1
#
_cell.length_a   1.000
_cell.length_b   1.000
_cell.length_c   1.000
_cell.angle_alpha   90.00
_cell.angle_beta   90.00
_cell.angle_gamma   90.00
#
_symmetry.space_group_name_H-M   'P 1'
#
loop_
_entity.id
_entity.type
_entity.pdbx_description
1 polymer ?
#
loop_
_entity_poly.entity_id
_entity_poly.type
_entity_poly.pdbx_seq_one_letter_code
_entity_poly.pdbx_strand_id
1 'polypeptide(L)'
;MNEQTVKGKWTEIKGEIQKAWGNLTGDELEKTKGDATAISGLIQQKYGSKKEEVSEKLSGIFERFSDKVSDKAEQVKESLRESNRKN
;
A
#
# COMPACT_ATOMS: atom_id res chain seq x y z
N MET A 1 -13.28 -0.99 -5.05
CA MET A 1 -11.96 -0.59 -5.59
C MET A 1 -11.59 -1.58 -6.69
N ASN A 2 -11.22 -1.12 -7.89
CA ASN A 2 -10.87 -2.02 -8.99
C ASN A 2 -9.53 -2.72 -8.70
N GLU A 3 -9.56 -4.05 -8.65
CA GLU A 3 -8.41 -4.96 -8.44
C GLU A 3 -7.26 -4.73 -9.43
N GLN A 4 -7.53 -4.11 -10.58
CA GLN A 4 -6.52 -3.80 -11.60
C GLN A 4 -5.53 -2.69 -11.18
N THR A 5 -5.95 -1.73 -10.36
CA THR A 5 -5.06 -0.65 -9.88
C THR A 5 -4.14 -1.12 -8.76
N VAL A 6 -4.57 -2.12 -7.99
CA VAL A 6 -3.80 -2.67 -6.85
C VAL A 6 -2.55 -3.40 -7.35
N LYS A 7 -2.63 -4.16 -8.45
CA LYS A 7 -1.47 -4.89 -9.01
C LYS A 7 -0.31 -3.99 -9.43
N GLY A 8 -0.58 -2.82 -10.04
CA GLY A 8 0.48 -1.90 -10.45
C GLY A 8 1.21 -1.24 -9.27
N LYS A 9 0.47 -0.99 -8.18
CA LYS A 9 0.99 -0.38 -6.96
C LYS A 9 1.56 -1.38 -5.97
N TRP A 10 1.18 -2.66 -6.10
CA TRP A 10 1.63 -3.75 -5.24
C TRP A 10 3.15 -3.89 -5.23
N THR A 11 3.83 -3.67 -6.37
CA THR A 11 5.30 -3.72 -6.46
C THR A 11 6.00 -2.65 -5.61
N GLU A 12 5.37 -1.48 -5.40
CA GLU A 12 5.95 -0.43 -4.56
C GLU A 12 5.56 -0.67 -3.08
N ILE A 13 4.33 -1.13 -2.81
CA ILE A 13 3.89 -1.55 -1.47
C ILE A 13 4.77 -2.70 -0.94
N LYS A 14 5.05 -3.74 -1.74
CA LYS A 14 5.90 -4.86 -1.33
C LYS A 14 7.30 -4.39 -0.97
N GLY A 15 7.83 -3.36 -1.64
CA GLY A 15 9.14 -2.79 -1.35
C GLY A 15 9.17 -2.09 0.01
N GLU A 16 8.12 -1.35 0.35
CA GLU A 16 7.97 -0.72 1.67
C GLU A 16 7.79 -1.77 2.78
N ILE A 17 6.98 -2.81 2.54
CA ILE A 17 6.83 -3.94 3.46
C ILE A 17 8.17 -4.65 3.65
N GLN A 18 8.92 -4.94 2.58
CA GLN A 18 10.24 -5.56 2.68
C GLN A 18 11.22 -4.70 3.48
N LYS A 19 11.18 -3.37 3.37
CA LYS A 19 11.99 -2.47 4.22
C LYS A 19 11.55 -2.52 5.69
N ALA A 20 10.25 -2.51 5.95
CA ALA A 20 9.69 -2.52 7.30
C ALA A 20 9.95 -3.84 8.04
N TRP A 21 10.01 -4.94 7.30
CA TRP A 21 10.25 -6.30 7.79
C TRP A 21 11.37 -6.95 6.98
N GLY A 22 12.62 -6.50 7.14
CA GLY A 22 13.80 -6.92 6.36
C GLY A 22 14.08 -8.43 6.23
N ASN A 23 13.44 -9.27 7.03
CA ASN A 23 13.47 -10.75 6.95
C ASN A 23 12.39 -11.35 6.02
N LEU A 24 11.51 -10.52 5.43
CA LEU A 24 10.56 -10.93 4.39
C LEU A 24 11.21 -10.78 3.03
N THR A 25 11.15 -11.82 2.22
CA THR A 25 11.59 -11.76 0.84
C THR A 25 10.48 -11.16 -0.02
N GLY A 26 10.82 -10.28 -0.97
CA GLY A 26 9.85 -9.73 -1.94
C GLY A 26 9.07 -10.82 -2.68
N ASP A 27 9.66 -12.00 -2.86
CA ASP A 27 9.05 -13.19 -3.47
C ASP A 27 7.90 -13.79 -2.63
N GLU A 28 8.07 -13.82 -1.29
CA GLU A 28 7.05 -14.31 -0.35
C GLU A 28 5.85 -13.36 -0.32
N LEU A 29 6.12 -12.06 -0.40
CA LEU A 29 5.08 -11.03 -0.55
C LEU A 29 4.43 -11.11 -1.93
N GLU A 30 5.16 -11.43 -2.99
CA GLU A 30 4.57 -11.56 -4.33
C GLU A 30 3.51 -12.66 -4.39
N LYS A 31 3.71 -13.76 -3.67
CA LYS A 31 2.75 -14.86 -3.56
C LYS A 31 1.42 -14.44 -2.92
N THR A 32 1.43 -13.43 -2.07
CA THR A 32 0.19 -12.89 -1.46
C THR A 32 -0.59 -11.99 -2.42
N LYS A 33 0.00 -11.58 -3.55
CA LYS A 33 -0.61 -10.69 -4.56
C LYS A 33 -1.18 -9.39 -3.98
N GLY A 34 -0.71 -8.97 -2.82
CA GLY A 34 -1.19 -7.76 -2.15
C GLY A 34 -2.38 -7.95 -1.24
N ASP A 35 -2.70 -9.19 -0.89
CA ASP A 35 -3.70 -9.48 0.11
C ASP A 35 -3.16 -9.17 1.52
N ALA A 36 -3.73 -8.14 2.16
CA ALA A 36 -3.34 -7.69 3.50
C ALA A 36 -3.46 -8.80 4.55
N THR A 37 -4.44 -9.69 4.42
CA THR A 37 -4.66 -10.81 5.35
C THR A 37 -3.56 -11.85 5.20
N ALA A 38 -3.22 -12.22 3.97
CA ALA A 38 -2.16 -13.17 3.68
C ALA A 38 -0.77 -12.66 4.12
N ILE A 39 -0.50 -11.36 3.91
CA ILE A 39 0.74 -10.73 4.39
C ILE A 39 0.80 -10.74 5.91
N SER A 40 -0.30 -10.40 6.59
CA SER A 40 -0.36 -10.43 8.05
C SER A 40 -0.09 -11.83 8.60
N GLY A 41 -0.65 -12.88 7.98
CA GLY A 41 -0.40 -14.27 8.34
C GLY A 41 1.08 -14.67 8.16
N LEU A 42 1.70 -14.30 7.05
CA LEU A 42 3.13 -14.56 6.80
C LEU A 42 4.02 -13.89 7.84
N ILE A 43 3.75 -12.63 8.17
CA ILE A 43 4.52 -11.87 9.17
C ILE A 43 4.38 -12.50 10.55
N GLN A 44 3.15 -12.85 10.95
CA GLN A 44 2.91 -13.54 12.22
C GLN A 44 3.65 -14.88 12.28
N GLN A 45 3.64 -15.66 11.20
CA GLN A 45 4.34 -16.96 11.13
C GLN A 45 5.87 -16.81 11.21
N LYS A 46 6.44 -15.80 10.54
CA LYS A 46 7.90 -15.57 10.48
C LYS A 46 8.46 -14.89 11.72
N TYR A 47 7.79 -13.85 12.20
CA TYR A 47 8.29 -12.99 13.27
C TYR A 47 7.69 -13.32 14.63
N GLY A 48 6.59 -14.08 14.69
CA GLY A 48 5.82 -14.24 15.93
C GLY A 48 5.21 -12.92 16.43
N SER A 49 5.18 -11.87 15.59
CA SER A 49 4.67 -10.56 15.96
C SER A 49 3.18 -10.63 16.29
N LYS A 50 2.74 -9.76 17.21
CA LYS A 50 1.32 -9.63 17.53
C LYS A 50 0.54 -9.13 16.32
N LYS A 51 -0.63 -9.73 16.09
CA LYS A 51 -1.55 -9.34 15.01
C LYS A 51 -1.82 -7.83 14.97
N GLU A 52 -1.96 -7.18 16.13
CA GLU A 52 -2.13 -5.73 16.23
C GLU A 52 -0.95 -4.94 15.66
N GLU A 53 0.28 -5.23 16.07
CA GLU A 53 1.48 -4.53 15.57
C GLU A 53 1.63 -4.67 14.05
N VAL A 54 1.38 -5.88 13.54
CA VAL A 54 1.42 -6.16 12.10
C VAL A 54 0.31 -5.41 11.37
N SER A 55 -0.91 -5.40 11.92
CA SER A 55 -2.06 -4.71 11.35
C SER A 55 -1.86 -3.20 11.33
N GLU A 56 -1.32 -2.61 12.39
CA GLU A 56 -1.04 -1.18 12.49
C GLU A 56 0.00 -0.74 11.45
N LYS A 57 1.13 -1.46 11.35
CA LYS A 57 2.16 -1.19 10.34
C LYS A 57 1.63 -1.38 8.92
N LEU A 58 0.88 -2.45 8.64
CA LEU A 58 0.28 -2.68 7.32
C LEU A 58 -0.72 -1.58 6.98
N SER A 59 -1.56 -1.18 7.93
CA SER A 59 -2.51 -0.08 7.75
C SER A 59 -1.78 1.21 7.41
N GLY A 60 -0.70 1.56 8.13
CA GLY A 60 0.08 2.76 7.83
C GLY A 60 0.74 2.74 6.44
N ILE A 61 1.23 1.58 6.00
CA ILE A 61 1.80 1.43 4.64
C ILE A 61 0.71 1.60 3.57
N PHE A 62 -0.43 0.92 3.74
CA PHE A 62 -1.55 1.02 2.81
C PHE A 62 -2.17 2.42 2.77
N GLU A 63 -2.28 3.08 3.92
CA GLU A 63 -2.79 4.44 4.04
C GLU A 63 -1.87 5.42 3.33
N ARG A 64 -0.56 5.38 3.57
CA ARG A 64 0.42 6.20 2.81
C ARG A 64 0.35 5.97 1.30
N PHE A 65 -0.02 4.76 0.90
CA PHE A 65 -0.16 4.41 -0.51
C PHE A 65 -1.47 4.87 -1.14
N SER A 66 -2.54 4.92 -0.34
CA SER A 66 -3.84 5.46 -0.72
C SER A 66 -3.84 6.99 -0.68
N ASP A 67 -3.10 7.59 0.23
CA ASP A 67 -3.01 9.04 0.44
C ASP A 67 -2.32 9.76 -0.73
N LYS A 68 -1.27 9.16 -1.32
CA LYS A 68 -0.71 9.61 -2.62
C LYS A 68 -1.75 9.66 -3.74
N VAL A 69 -2.85 8.91 -3.65
CA VAL A 69 -3.95 8.99 -4.62
C VAL A 69 -4.85 10.18 -4.33
N SER A 70 -5.08 10.48 -3.05
CA SER A 70 -5.90 11.62 -2.64
C SER A 70 -5.20 12.94 -2.94
N ASP A 71 -3.94 13.10 -2.54
CA ASP A 71 -3.16 14.34 -2.78
C ASP A 71 -3.03 14.65 -4.28
N LYS A 72 -2.76 13.62 -5.08
CA LYS A 72 -2.68 13.76 -6.55
C LYS A 72 -4.05 13.97 -7.19
N ALA A 73 -5.12 13.38 -6.66
CA ALA A 73 -6.48 13.61 -7.14
C ALA A 73 -6.99 15.01 -6.75
N GLU A 74 -6.64 15.53 -5.58
CA GLU A 74 -6.95 16.89 -5.13
C GLU A 74 -6.22 17.92 -6.01
N GLN A 75 -4.91 17.75 -6.20
CA GLN A 75 -4.08 18.60 -7.05
C GLN A 75 -4.58 18.64 -8.52
N VAL A 76 -5.04 17.51 -9.04
CA VAL A 76 -5.64 17.43 -10.39
C VAL A 76 -7.01 18.12 -10.44
N LYS A 77 -7.86 17.93 -9.42
CA LYS A 77 -9.17 18.62 -9.33
C LYS A 77 -9.02 20.14 -9.22
N GLU A 78 -8.04 20.63 -8.45
CA GLU A 78 -7.73 22.07 -8.35
C GLU A 78 -7.20 22.62 -9.67
N SER A 79 -6.26 21.93 -10.33
CA SER A 79 -5.71 22.33 -11.63
C SER A 79 -6.78 22.43 -12.73
N LEU A 80 -7.75 21.51 -12.73
CA LEU A 80 -8.90 21.52 -13.64
C LEU A 80 -9.90 22.64 -13.31
N ARG A 81 -10.14 22.91 -12.02
CA ARG A 81 -10.98 24.03 -11.56
C ARG A 81 -10.40 25.39 -11.93
N GLU A 82 -9.08 25.55 -11.87
CA GLU A 82 -8.41 26.79 -12.27
C GLU A 82 -8.41 27.01 -13.79
N SER A 83 -8.25 25.93 -14.58
CA SER A 83 -8.25 26.01 -16.04
C SER A 83 -9.61 26.41 -16.62
N ASN A 84 -10.73 25.96 -16.02
CA ASN A 84 -12.08 26.28 -16.50
C ASN A 84 -12.63 27.62 -16.00
N ARG A 85 -11.84 28.36 -15.19
CA ARG A 85 -12.18 29.70 -14.69
C ARG A 85 -11.53 30.83 -15.50
N LYS A 86 -10.57 30.48 -16.37
CA LYS A 86 -9.75 31.40 -17.16
C LYS A 86 -10.04 31.36 -18.67
N ASN A 87 -11.08 30.63 -19.09
CA ASN A 87 -11.61 30.62 -20.46
C ASN A 87 -12.96 31.35 -20.47
#